data_AF-A0A347VSU6-F1
#
_entry.id   AF-A0A347VSU6-F1
#
_cell.length_a   1.000
_cell.length_b   1.000
_cell.length_c   1.000
_cell.angle_alpha   90.00
_cell.angle_beta   90.00
_cell.angle_gamma   90.00
#
_symmetry.space_group_name_H-M   'P 1'
#
loop_
_entity.id
_entity.type
_entity.pdbx_description
1 polymer ?
#
loop_
_entity_poly.entity_id
_entity_poly.type
_entity_poly.pdbx_seq_one_letter_code
_entity_poly.pdbx_strand_id
1 'polypeptide(L)'
;MNKDSINKIEITTKNIDRQPYEWREYLKTTLRPFVNKPIANIYDGRVAMLPYGNIGKLSSETAVEKSKANGCNESEHFAAAEQILNLYKNAKLKEIQRF
;
A
#
# COMPACT_ATOMS: atom_id res chain seq x y z
N MET A 1 -10.65 13.20 -28.61
CA MET A 1 -10.53 12.00 -27.75
C MET A 1 -9.13 12.01 -27.17
N ASN A 2 -8.96 12.43 -25.91
CA ASN A 2 -7.65 12.48 -25.27
C ASN A 2 -7.53 11.26 -24.35
N LYS A 3 -6.77 10.26 -24.79
CA LYS A 3 -6.41 9.11 -23.98
C LYS A 3 -5.22 9.53 -23.11
N ASP A 4 -5.19 9.01 -21.88
CA ASP A 4 -4.01 8.95 -21.02
C ASP A 4 -3.78 10.07 -19.98
N SER A 5 -4.84 10.56 -19.35
CA SER A 5 -4.74 11.11 -17.99
C SER A 5 -4.57 9.97 -16.97
N ILE A 6 -3.47 9.22 -17.06
CA ILE A 6 -3.07 8.29 -15.99
C ILE A 6 -2.54 9.16 -14.86
N ASN A 7 -3.32 9.30 -13.79
CA ASN A 7 -2.86 9.90 -12.53
C ASN A 7 -1.63 9.12 -12.06
N LYS A 8 -0.44 9.65 -12.35
CA LYS A 8 0.83 9.12 -11.89
C LYS A 8 0.86 9.32 -10.38
N ILE A 9 0.70 8.26 -9.61
CA ILE A 9 0.92 8.30 -8.16
C ILE A 9 2.44 8.43 -8.00
N GLU A 10 2.93 9.65 -7.79
CA GLU A 10 4.32 9.90 -7.47
C GLU A 10 4.57 9.48 -6.02
N ILE A 11 5.19 8.31 -5.85
CA ILE A 11 5.65 7.84 -4.54
C ILE A 11 6.96 8.60 -4.25
N THR A 12 6.87 9.75 -3.57
CA THR A 12 8.05 10.48 -3.12
C THR A 12 8.64 9.79 -1.90
N THR A 13 9.77 9.10 -2.07
CA THR A 13 10.54 8.59 -0.94
C THR A 13 11.36 9.73 -0.34
N LYS A 14 11.12 10.05 0.93
CA LYS A 14 12.13 10.76 1.72
C LYS A 14 13.14 9.70 2.15
N ASN A 15 14.36 9.78 1.63
CA ASN A 15 15.45 8.89 2.03
C ASN A 15 15.82 9.24 3.49
N ILE A 16 15.13 8.62 4.43
CA ILE A 16 15.28 8.82 5.87
C ILE A 16 15.69 7.47 6.43
N ASP A 17 16.93 7.36 6.89
CA ASP A 17 17.36 6.21 7.69
C ASP A 17 16.55 6.21 8.99
N ARG A 18 15.63 5.25 9.12
CA ARG A 18 14.91 4.96 10.37
C ARG A 18 15.15 3.51 10.76
N GLN A 19 15.12 3.24 12.05
CA GLN A 19 15.16 1.86 12.53
C GLN A 19 13.87 1.11 12.12
N PRO A 20 13.91 -0.21 11.87
CA PRO A 20 12.74 -0.97 11.42
C PRO A 20 11.52 -0.84 12.35
N TYR A 21 11.76 -0.67 13.65
CA TYR A 21 10.70 -0.42 14.64
C TYR A 21 9.96 0.92 14.39
N GLU A 22 10.69 1.97 14.05
CA GLU A 22 10.12 3.30 13.82
C GLU A 22 9.24 3.31 12.57
N TRP A 23 9.65 2.61 11.51
CA TRP A 23 8.83 2.42 10.32
C TRP A 23 7.51 1.69 10.62
N ARG A 24 7.56 0.66 11.47
CA ARG A 24 6.38 -0.09 11.90
C ARG A 24 5.40 0.78 12.68
N GLU A 25 5.90 1.52 13.67
CA GLU A 25 5.04 2.39 14.49
C GLU A 25 4.47 3.55 13.68
N TYR A 26 5.27 4.11 12.77
CA TYR A 26 4.82 5.14 11.84
C TYR A 26 3.70 4.61 10.92
N LEU A 27 3.87 3.43 10.33
CA LEU A 27 2.85 2.84 9.45
C LEU A 27 1.55 2.53 10.22
N LYS A 28 1.67 1.97 11.44
CA LYS A 28 0.52 1.74 12.33
C LYS A 28 -0.23 3.03 12.62
N THR A 29 0.50 4.09 12.97
CA THR A 29 -0.10 5.39 13.30
C THR A 29 -0.81 6.00 12.09
N THR A 30 -0.20 5.90 10.92
CA THR A 30 -0.74 6.42 9.66
C THR A 30 -2.02 5.69 9.23
N LEU A 31 -2.04 4.36 9.39
CA LEU A 31 -3.16 3.53 8.94
C LEU A 31 -4.26 3.33 9.99
N ARG A 32 -3.99 3.62 11.27
CA ARG A 32 -4.94 3.51 12.39
C ARG A 32 -6.29 4.20 12.12
N PRO A 33 -6.37 5.42 11.55
CA PRO A 33 -7.64 6.08 11.25
C PRO A 33 -8.51 5.34 10.23
N PHE A 34 -7.95 4.40 9.48
CA PHE A 34 -8.63 3.67 8.41
C PHE A 34 -8.96 2.22 8.78
N VAL A 35 -8.58 1.78 9.98
CA VAL A 35 -8.85 0.42 10.45
C VAL A 35 -10.34 0.12 10.46
N ASN A 36 -10.71 -1.02 9.88
CA ASN A 36 -12.10 -1.51 9.78
C ASN A 36 -13.07 -0.54 9.10
N LYS A 37 -12.58 0.46 8.36
CA LYS A 37 -13.42 1.32 7.53
C LYS A 37 -13.57 0.72 6.13
N PRO A 38 -14.78 0.76 5.55
CA PRO A 38 -14.99 0.32 4.18
C PRO A 38 -14.24 1.26 3.22
N ILE A 39 -13.55 0.67 2.25
CA ILE A 39 -12.85 1.36 1.17
C ILE A 39 -13.41 0.82 -0.14
N ALA A 40 -14.04 1.69 -0.93
CA ALA A 40 -14.55 1.33 -2.25
C ALA A 40 -13.51 1.63 -3.34
N ASN A 41 -13.35 0.69 -4.27
CA ASN A 41 -12.61 0.91 -5.50
C ASN A 41 -13.41 1.80 -6.45
N ILE A 42 -12.77 2.81 -7.06
CA ILE A 42 -13.45 3.80 -7.90
C ILE A 42 -13.86 3.27 -9.28
N TYR A 43 -13.27 2.15 -9.73
CA TYR A 43 -13.45 1.59 -11.07
C TYR A 43 -14.47 0.45 -11.11
N ASP A 44 -14.54 -0.39 -10.07
CA ASP A 44 -15.43 -1.56 -10.05
C ASP A 44 -16.39 -1.61 -8.84
N GLY A 45 -16.31 -0.63 -7.93
CA GLY A 45 -17.19 -0.53 -6.77
C GLY A 45 -16.97 -1.60 -5.70
N ARG A 46 -15.96 -2.47 -5.84
CA ARG A 46 -15.67 -3.49 -4.82
C ARG A 46 -15.24 -2.82 -3.52
N VAL A 47 -15.71 -3.38 -2.40
CA VAL A 47 -15.43 -2.88 -1.07
C VAL A 47 -14.44 -3.78 -0.36
N ALA A 48 -13.33 -3.20 0.09
CA ALA A 48 -12.39 -3.85 0.98
C ALA A 48 -12.41 -3.19 2.37
N MET A 49 -11.83 -3.89 3.33
CA MET A 49 -11.56 -3.36 4.66
C MET A 49 -10.10 -3.64 5.01
N LEU A 50 -9.52 -2.76 5.83
CA LEU A 50 -8.17 -2.93 6.37
C LEU A 50 -8.24 -3.24 7.87
N PRO A 51 -8.21 -4.52 8.29
CA PRO A 51 -8.08 -4.90 9.68
C PRO A 51 -6.72 -4.51 10.25
N TYR A 52 -6.66 -4.28 11.57
CA TYR A 52 -5.42 -3.99 12.27
C TYR A 52 -4.33 -5.07 12.04
N GLY A 53 -4.73 -6.36 12.06
CA GLY A 53 -3.81 -7.47 11.81
C GLY A 53 -3.16 -7.44 10.41
N ASN A 54 -3.83 -6.86 9.41
CA ASN A 54 -3.27 -6.74 8.07
C ASN A 54 -2.19 -5.64 7.99
N ILE A 55 -2.26 -4.60 8.84
CA ILE A 55 -1.19 -3.59 8.96
C ILE A 55 0.10 -4.25 9.49
N GLY A 56 -0.03 -5.19 10.43
CA GLY A 56 1.11 -5.98 10.91
C GLY A 56 1.75 -6.84 9.81
N LYS A 57 0.95 -7.37 8.88
CA LYS A 57 1.46 -8.12 7.72
C LYS A 57 2.21 -7.23 6.74
N LEU A 58 1.72 -6.02 6.49
CA LEU A 58 2.39 -5.03 5.62
C LEU A 58 3.78 -4.68 6.14
N SER A 59 3.95 -4.51 7.46
CA SER A 59 5.21 -4.10 8.09
C SER A 59 6.06 -5.25 8.65
N SER A 60 5.68 -6.48 8.34
CA SER A 60 6.40 -7.68 8.77
C SER A 60 7.76 -7.76 8.10
N GLU A 61 8.75 -8.30 8.80
CA GLU A 61 10.10 -8.50 8.26
C GLU A 61 10.08 -9.28 6.95
N THR A 62 9.32 -10.37 6.89
CA THR A 62 9.13 -11.17 5.67
C THR A 62 8.56 -10.36 4.50
N ALA A 63 7.68 -9.38 4.74
CA ALA A 63 7.15 -8.53 3.67
C ALA A 63 8.19 -7.52 3.16
N VAL A 64 9.00 -6.97 4.06
CA VAL A 64 10.13 -6.09 3.71
C VAL A 64 11.18 -6.87 2.91
N GLU A 65 11.57 -8.06 3.37
CA GLU A 65 12.55 -8.92 2.68
C GLU A 65 12.08 -9.33 1.29
N LYS A 66 10.81 -9.69 1.13
CA LYS A 66 10.24 -9.98 -0.20
C LYS A 66 10.29 -8.77 -1.13
N SER A 67 10.09 -7.58 -0.58
CA SER A 67 10.19 -6.34 -1.37
C SER A 67 11.63 -6.05 -1.78
N LYS A 68 12.60 -6.28 -0.87
CA LYS A 68 14.04 -6.21 -1.16
C LYS A 68 14.47 -7.21 -2.23
N ALA A 69 13.98 -8.44 -2.16
CA ALA A 69 14.25 -9.46 -3.18
C ALA A 69 13.73 -9.07 -4.57
N ASN A 70 12.68 -8.24 -4.63
CA ASN A 70 12.13 -7.68 -5.87
C ASN A 70 12.81 -6.36 -6.30
N GLY A 71 13.90 -5.95 -5.64
CA GLY A 71 14.67 -4.75 -5.98
C GLY A 71 14.19 -3.45 -5.34
N CYS A 72 13.22 -3.48 -4.42
CA CYS A 72 12.81 -2.28 -3.67
C CYS A 72 13.70 -2.07 -2.43
N ASN A 73 13.96 -0.82 -2.07
CA ASN A 73 14.53 -0.51 -0.76
C ASN A 73 13.45 -0.43 0.34
N GLU A 74 13.86 -0.34 1.61
CA GLU A 74 12.91 -0.28 2.74
C GLU A 74 12.00 0.96 2.67
N SER A 75 12.57 2.12 2.32
CA SER A 75 11.79 3.37 2.24
C SER A 75 10.70 3.30 1.16
N GLU A 76 10.98 2.67 0.02
CA GLU A 76 10.02 2.44 -1.06
C GLU A 76 8.91 1.49 -0.61
N HIS A 77 9.27 0.43 0.11
CA HIS A 77 8.30 -0.51 0.67
C HIS A 77 7.33 0.20 1.63
N PHE A 78 7.85 0.97 2.58
CA PHE A 78 7.01 1.69 3.54
C PHE A 78 6.20 2.81 2.88
N ALA A 79 6.77 3.55 1.93
CA ALA A 79 6.05 4.56 1.17
C ALA A 79 4.88 3.96 0.37
N ALA A 80 5.06 2.78 -0.23
CA ALA A 80 3.98 2.06 -0.88
C ALA A 80 2.91 1.58 0.12
N ALA A 81 3.33 1.08 1.29
CA ALA A 81 2.43 0.63 2.34
C ALA A 81 1.58 1.78 2.93
N GLU A 82 2.14 2.97 3.07
CA GLU A 82 1.40 4.19 3.47
C GLU A 82 0.29 4.52 2.49
N GLN A 83 0.55 4.34 1.19
CA GLN A 83 -0.38 4.66 0.11
C GLN A 83 -1.36 3.52 -0.19
N ILE A 84 -1.41 2.45 0.60
CA ILE A 84 -2.20 1.25 0.30
C ILE A 84 -3.68 1.54 0.01
N LEU A 85 -4.27 2.52 0.69
CA LEU A 85 -5.66 2.94 0.44
C LEU A 85 -5.82 3.55 -0.95
N ASN A 86 -4.90 4.43 -1.34
CA ASN A 86 -4.92 5.09 -2.64
C ASN A 86 -4.64 4.07 -3.76
N LEU A 87 -3.72 3.13 -3.53
CA LEU A 87 -3.45 2.03 -4.45
C LEU A 87 -4.68 1.17 -4.66
N TYR A 88 -5.38 0.76 -3.60
CA TYR A 88 -6.61 -0.03 -3.72
C TYR A 88 -7.74 0.74 -4.41
N LYS A 89 -7.97 2.00 -4.01
CA LYS A 89 -9.00 2.86 -4.62
C LYS A 89 -8.82 2.98 -6.12
N ASN A 90 -7.59 3.08 -6.58
CA ASN A 90 -7.24 3.28 -7.99
C ASN A 90 -6.86 2.00 -8.74
N ALA A 91 -6.97 0.82 -8.11
CA ALA A 91 -6.62 -0.43 -8.76
C ALA A 91 -7.61 -0.75 -9.89
N LYS A 92 -7.11 -1.15 -11.06
CA LYS A 92 -7.95 -1.61 -12.18
C LYS A 92 -7.84 -3.13 -12.28
N LEU A 93 -8.98 -3.80 -12.18
CA LEU A 93 -9.06 -5.24 -12.41
C LEU A 93 -8.69 -5.54 -13.87
N LYS A 94 -7.64 -6.35 -14.08
CA LYS A 94 -7.23 -6.80 -15.42
C LYS A 94 -7.93 -8.10 -15.82
N GLU A 95 -7.85 -9.11 -14.95
CA GLU A 95 -8.40 -10.42 -15.22
C GLU A 95 -8.78 -11.13 -13.91
N ILE A 96 -9.69 -12.10 -14.01
CA ILE A 96 -10.03 -13.02 -12.93
C ILE A 96 -9.65 -14.41 -13.43
N GLN A 97 -8.57 -14.98 -12.89
CA GLN A 97 -8.18 -16.34 -13.22
C GLN A 97 -9.14 -17.31 -12.51
N ARG A 98 -9.87 -18.11 -13.29
CA ARG A 98 -10.66 -19.23 -12.80
C ARG A 98 -9.82 -20.50 -12.95
N PHE A 99 -9.69 -21.26 -11.87
CA PHE A 99 -9.05 -22.57 -11.86
C PHE A 99 -10.06 -23.64 -12.25
#